data_AF-U1ZH76-F1
#
_entry.id   AF-U1ZH76-F1
#
_cell.length_a   1.000
_cell.length_b   1.000
_cell.length_c   1.000
_cell.angle_alpha   90.00
_cell.angle_beta   90.00
_cell.angle_gamma   90.00
#
_symmetry.space_group_name_H-M   'P 1'
#
loop_
_entity.id
_entity.type
_entity.pdbx_description
1 polymer ?
#
loop_
_entity_poly.entity_id
_entity_poly.type
_entity_poly.pdbx_seq_one_letter_code
_entity_poly.pdbx_strand_id
1 'polypeptide(L)'
;IAPPAHGGLEGLRDSGPWLLRQACWRGVLHMSPQHFARTMAQTLTPERQAAAYARHIVPAPGRVFFDNALGIGSRIDFGNPDRPPLLLIAAGADRSVRAATVAAAYRRHRGSTAVTTFKHFSGYSHWLIAEPGWETIADYCIEWAQNQLGRF
;
A
#
# COMPACT_ATOMS: atom_id res chain seq x y z
N ILE A 1 3.56 -46.52 8.78
CA ILE A 1 3.02 -46.04 10.09
C ILE A 1 4.24 -45.79 10.97
N ALA A 2 4.66 -44.54 11.07
CA ALA A 2 5.80 -44.11 11.89
C ALA A 2 5.27 -43.54 13.22
N PRO A 3 6.01 -43.67 14.34
CA PRO A 3 5.50 -43.31 15.66
C PRO A 3 5.31 -41.79 15.79
N PRO A 4 4.37 -41.32 16.63
CA PRO A 4 4.19 -39.90 16.88
C PRO A 4 5.40 -39.35 17.63
N ALA A 5 6.00 -38.29 17.11
CA ALA A 5 7.05 -37.56 17.80
C ALA A 5 6.49 -36.96 19.10
N HIS A 6 7.10 -37.29 20.23
CA HIS A 6 6.76 -36.77 21.54
C HIS A 6 6.97 -35.25 21.56
N GLY A 7 5.88 -34.48 21.63
CA GLY A 7 5.92 -33.03 21.83
C GLY A 7 6.33 -32.70 23.26
N GLY A 8 7.62 -32.49 23.50
CA GLY A 8 8.13 -31.88 24.72
C GLY A 8 7.87 -30.36 24.74
N LEU A 9 7.84 -29.78 25.94
CA LEU A 9 7.62 -28.34 26.20
C LEU A 9 8.58 -27.40 25.45
N GLU A 10 9.69 -27.92 24.91
CA GLU A 10 10.63 -27.20 24.05
C GLU A 10 10.01 -26.77 22.70
N GLY A 11 9.03 -27.53 22.18
CA GLY A 11 8.34 -27.19 20.93
C GLY A 11 7.41 -25.97 21.02
N LEU A 12 7.04 -25.53 22.23
CA LEU A 12 6.12 -24.41 22.45
C LEU A 12 6.79 -23.03 22.21
N ARG A 13 8.11 -22.94 22.44
CA ARG A 13 8.88 -21.70 22.27
C ARG A 13 9.21 -21.43 20.80
N ASP A 14 9.46 -22.48 20.03
CA ASP A 14 9.75 -22.38 18.58
C ASP A 14 8.48 -22.26 17.73
N SER A 15 7.36 -22.81 18.18
CA SER A 15 6.06 -22.68 17.50
C SER A 15 5.32 -21.38 17.82
N GLY A 16 5.63 -20.71 18.94
CA GLY A 16 5.02 -19.45 19.36
C GLY A 16 5.07 -18.34 18.28
N PRO A 17 6.23 -18.03 17.68
CA PRO A 17 6.32 -17.04 16.60
C PRO A 17 5.53 -17.44 15.35
N TRP A 18 5.47 -18.74 15.05
CA TRP A 18 4.75 -19.25 13.88
C TRP A 18 3.23 -19.19 14.08
N LEU A 19 2.75 -19.51 15.28
CA LEU A 19 1.33 -19.40 15.66
C LEU A 19 0.88 -17.95 15.76
N LEU A 20 1.69 -17.04 16.32
CA LEU A 20 1.44 -15.59 16.30
C LEU A 20 1.39 -15.05 14.88
N ARG A 21 2.32 -15.48 14.02
CA ARG A 21 2.32 -15.12 12.60
C ARG A 21 1.10 -15.67 11.87
N GLN A 22 0.68 -16.90 12.14
CA GLN A 22 -0.51 -17.51 11.53
C GLN A 22 -1.82 -16.85 12.03
N ALA A 23 -1.88 -16.50 13.32
CA ALA A 23 -3.01 -15.79 13.92
C ALA A 23 -3.12 -14.36 13.36
N CYS A 24 -2.01 -13.63 13.24
CA CYS A 24 -1.99 -12.32 12.60
C CYS A 24 -2.24 -12.40 11.08
N TRP A 25 -1.80 -13.47 10.43
CA TRP A 25 -2.06 -13.73 9.00
C TRP A 25 -3.54 -13.93 8.73
N ARG A 26 -4.22 -14.75 9.53
CA ARG A 26 -5.65 -15.04 9.38
C ARG A 26 -6.56 -14.03 10.07
N GLY A 27 -5.99 -13.15 10.89
CA GLY A 27 -6.68 -12.14 11.67
C GLY A 27 -6.85 -10.79 10.95
N VAL A 28 -7.35 -9.82 11.72
CA VAL A 28 -7.46 -8.42 11.33
C VAL A 28 -6.41 -7.58 12.07
N LEU A 29 -5.81 -6.64 11.35
CA LEU A 29 -4.87 -5.67 11.89
C LEU A 29 -5.60 -4.37 12.15
N HIS A 30 -5.41 -3.84 13.36
CA HIS A 30 -5.92 -2.54 13.77
C HIS A 30 -4.77 -1.53 13.72
N MET A 31 -4.95 -0.48 12.93
CA MET A 31 -4.05 0.66 12.95
C MET A 31 -4.38 1.52 14.17
N SER A 32 -3.40 1.96 14.94
CA SER A 32 -3.66 2.88 16.06
C SER A 32 -3.78 4.34 15.57
N PRO A 33 -4.49 5.22 16.30
CA PRO A 33 -4.57 6.64 15.96
C PRO A 33 -3.19 7.30 15.86
N GLN A 34 -2.29 6.95 16.78
CA GLN A 34 -0.93 7.48 16.79
C GLN A 34 -0.11 7.02 15.58
N HIS A 35 -0.30 5.76 15.14
CA HIS A 35 0.34 5.27 13.93
C HIS A 35 -0.17 6.04 12.72
N PHE A 36 -1.49 6.13 12.55
CA PHE A 36 -2.13 6.88 11.47
C PHE A 36 -1.62 8.33 11.39
N ALA A 37 -1.65 9.06 12.51
CA ALA A 37 -1.16 10.44 12.57
C ALA A 37 0.31 10.59 12.15
N ARG A 38 1.17 9.61 12.46
CA ARG A 38 2.62 9.72 12.21
C ARG A 38 3.04 9.28 10.81
N THR A 39 2.36 8.30 10.22
CA THR A 39 2.80 7.64 8.98
C THR A 39 1.84 7.83 7.81
N MET A 40 0.56 8.07 8.09
CA MET A 40 -0.47 8.19 7.06
C MET A 40 -0.83 9.65 6.79
N ALA A 41 -1.07 10.43 7.85
CA ALA A 41 -1.67 11.76 7.78
C ALA A 41 -0.88 12.85 8.51
N GLN A 42 0.45 12.73 8.55
CA GLN A 42 1.34 13.61 9.33
C GLN A 42 1.37 15.08 8.87
N THR A 43 0.81 15.38 7.71
CA THR A 43 0.69 16.72 7.14
C THR A 43 -0.59 17.43 7.57
N LEU A 44 -1.56 16.69 8.16
CA LEU A 44 -2.77 17.24 8.73
C LEU A 44 -2.53 17.81 10.14
N THR A 45 -3.43 18.70 10.58
CA THR A 45 -3.48 19.12 11.99
C THR A 45 -3.98 17.97 12.88
N PRO A 46 -3.66 17.96 14.19
CA PRO A 46 -4.11 16.91 15.11
C PRO A 46 -5.63 16.69 15.11
N GLU A 47 -6.42 17.76 15.01
CA GLU A 47 -7.88 17.69 15.00
C GLU A 47 -8.37 16.99 13.72
N ARG A 48 -7.78 17.32 12.58
CA ARG A 48 -8.09 16.68 11.29
C ARG A 48 -7.63 15.22 11.26
N GLN A 49 -6.49 14.90 11.88
CA GLN A 49 -6.02 13.52 12.03
C GLN A 49 -7.02 12.69 12.84
N ALA A 50 -7.47 13.21 13.99
CA ALA A 50 -8.45 12.54 14.84
C ALA A 50 -9.79 12.33 14.11
N ALA A 51 -10.29 13.36 13.43
CA ALA A 51 -11.53 13.29 12.67
C ALA A 51 -11.44 12.30 11.50
N ALA A 52 -10.33 12.33 10.74
CA ALA A 52 -10.11 11.40 9.63
C ALA A 52 -9.99 9.95 10.12
N TYR A 53 -9.25 9.73 11.21
CA TYR A 53 -9.12 8.41 11.81
C TYR A 53 -10.48 7.85 12.24
N ALA A 54 -11.25 8.63 13.01
CA ALA A 54 -12.54 8.19 13.53
C ALA A 54 -13.56 7.92 12.41
N ARG A 55 -13.49 8.66 11.30
CA ARG A 55 -14.43 8.52 10.19
C ARG A 55 -14.08 7.40 9.21
N HIS A 56 -12.80 7.17 8.95
CA HIS A 56 -12.37 6.37 7.78
C HIS A 56 -11.54 5.14 8.10
N ILE A 57 -10.94 5.04 9.28
CA ILE A 57 -10.01 3.94 9.57
C ILE A 57 -10.78 2.76 10.15
N VAL A 58 -10.72 1.64 9.42
CA VAL A 58 -11.29 0.36 9.78
C VAL A 58 -10.20 -0.71 9.85
N PRO A 59 -10.42 -1.83 10.57
CA PRO A 59 -9.46 -2.93 10.61
C PRO A 59 -9.28 -3.53 9.21
N ALA A 60 -8.06 -3.92 8.89
CA ALA A 60 -7.72 -4.48 7.59
C ALA A 60 -7.31 -5.96 7.72
N PRO A 61 -7.59 -6.82 6.71
CA PRO A 61 -7.19 -8.21 6.76
C PRO A 61 -5.66 -8.35 6.83
N GLY A 62 -5.15 -9.04 7.86
CA GLY A 62 -3.70 -9.21 8.05
C GLY A 62 -3.03 -9.93 6.90
N ARG A 63 -3.73 -10.89 6.28
CA ARG A 63 -3.24 -11.62 5.11
C ARG A 63 -2.70 -10.71 4.01
N VAL A 64 -3.41 -9.63 3.66
CA VAL A 64 -2.98 -8.72 2.58
C VAL A 64 -1.63 -8.09 2.89
N PHE A 65 -1.39 -7.71 4.16
CA PHE A 65 -0.11 -7.15 4.58
C PHE A 65 1.01 -8.18 4.50
N PHE A 66 0.76 -9.41 4.96
CA PHE A 66 1.80 -10.44 4.92
C PHE A 66 2.08 -10.97 3.51
N ASP A 67 1.05 -11.11 2.67
CA ASP A 67 1.23 -11.47 1.25
C ASP A 67 2.12 -10.42 0.56
N ASN A 68 1.86 -9.13 0.79
CA ASN A 68 2.70 -8.05 0.29
C ASN A 68 4.12 -8.07 0.86
N ALA A 69 4.28 -8.24 2.19
CA ALA A 69 5.59 -8.24 2.84
C ALA A 69 6.49 -9.41 2.41
N LEU A 70 5.89 -10.55 2.05
CA LEU A 70 6.61 -11.75 1.61
C LEU A 70 6.69 -11.89 0.09
N GLY A 71 6.09 -10.96 -0.67
CA GLY A 71 6.03 -11.03 -2.12
C GLY A 71 5.24 -12.23 -2.67
N ILE A 72 4.25 -12.72 -1.91
CA ILE A 72 3.41 -13.83 -2.33
C ILE A 72 2.41 -13.32 -3.37
N GLY A 73 2.46 -13.90 -4.57
CA GLY A 73 1.62 -13.46 -5.69
C GLY A 73 2.01 -12.10 -6.27
N SER A 74 3.16 -11.54 -5.92
CA SER A 74 3.58 -10.19 -6.35
C SER A 74 4.44 -10.19 -7.62
N ARG A 75 4.42 -11.26 -8.43
CA ARG A 75 5.21 -11.31 -9.66
C ARG A 75 4.59 -10.39 -10.71
N ILE A 76 5.37 -9.45 -11.21
CA ILE A 76 4.95 -8.49 -12.23
C ILE A 76 5.75 -8.76 -13.50
N ASP A 77 5.06 -8.91 -14.62
CA ASP A 77 5.68 -8.84 -15.94
C ASP A 77 5.82 -7.37 -16.36
N PHE A 78 7.01 -6.82 -16.14
CA PHE A 78 7.32 -5.43 -16.50
C PHE A 78 7.47 -5.23 -18.01
N GLY A 79 7.67 -6.32 -18.78
CA GLY A 79 7.88 -6.29 -20.23
C GLY A 79 6.59 -6.40 -21.04
N ASN A 80 5.45 -6.70 -20.40
CA ASN A 80 4.18 -6.89 -21.08
C ASN A 80 3.79 -5.64 -21.90
N PRO A 81 3.74 -5.72 -23.25
CA PRO A 81 3.35 -4.60 -24.11
C PRO A 81 1.83 -4.45 -24.24
N ASP A 82 1.06 -5.47 -23.87
CA ASP A 82 -0.40 -5.52 -24.05
C ASP A 82 -1.18 -5.03 -22.82
N ARG A 83 -0.46 -4.61 -21.75
CA ARG A 83 -1.12 -4.06 -20.56
C ARG A 83 -1.81 -2.72 -20.88
N PRO A 84 -2.90 -2.37 -20.18
CA PRO A 84 -3.48 -1.03 -20.27
C PRO A 84 -2.50 0.08 -19.85
N PRO A 85 -2.78 1.35 -20.24
CA PRO A 85 -2.06 2.51 -19.73
C PRO A 85 -1.99 2.52 -18.20
N LEU A 86 -0.82 2.85 -17.66
CA LEU A 86 -0.57 2.85 -16.22
C LEU A 86 -0.14 4.24 -15.73
N LEU A 87 -0.89 4.79 -14.77
CA LEU A 87 -0.52 5.99 -14.04
C LEU A 87 0.00 5.62 -12.64
N LEU A 88 1.22 6.03 -12.33
CA LEU A 88 1.84 5.88 -11.02
C LEU A 88 1.92 7.24 -10.33
N ILE A 89 1.29 7.36 -9.16
CA ILE A 89 1.27 8.59 -8.37
C ILE A 89 2.08 8.40 -7.09
N ALA A 90 2.91 9.39 -6.77
CA ALA A 90 3.65 9.46 -5.52
C ALA A 90 3.27 10.72 -4.73
N ALA A 91 3.00 10.53 -3.43
CA ALA A 91 2.92 11.63 -2.47
C ALA A 91 4.32 11.94 -1.93
N GLY A 92 4.71 13.22 -1.94
CA GLY A 92 6.07 13.63 -1.62
C GLY A 92 6.43 13.54 -0.13
N ALA A 93 5.45 13.64 0.75
CA ALA A 93 5.66 13.48 2.19
C ALA A 93 5.35 12.06 2.68
N ASP A 94 4.98 11.12 1.79
CA ASP A 94 4.64 9.75 2.18
C ASP A 94 5.82 9.03 2.87
N ARG A 95 5.56 8.58 4.11
CA ARG A 95 6.52 7.83 4.94
C ARG A 95 6.33 6.33 4.84
N SER A 96 5.16 5.86 4.39
CA SER A 96 4.81 4.45 4.24
C SER A 96 5.28 3.93 2.88
N VAL A 97 4.88 4.58 1.79
CA VAL A 97 5.30 4.28 0.42
C VAL A 97 6.07 5.47 -0.13
N ARG A 98 7.37 5.50 0.19
CA ARG A 98 8.27 6.59 -0.24
C ARG A 98 8.17 6.83 -1.75
N ALA A 99 8.17 8.09 -2.18
CA ALA A 99 8.13 8.47 -3.59
C ALA A 99 9.21 7.79 -4.45
N ALA A 100 10.39 7.52 -3.88
CA ALA A 100 11.46 6.78 -4.53
C ALA A 100 11.06 5.36 -4.94
N THR A 101 10.21 4.69 -4.15
CA THR A 101 9.69 3.34 -4.43
C THR A 101 8.76 3.38 -5.64
N VAL A 102 7.85 4.35 -5.70
CA VAL A 102 6.95 4.53 -6.86
C VAL A 102 7.74 4.90 -8.11
N ALA A 103 8.74 5.79 -7.98
CA ALA A 103 9.63 6.14 -9.08
C ALA A 103 10.45 4.93 -9.57
N ALA A 104 10.85 4.03 -8.67
CA ALA A 104 11.51 2.77 -9.05
C ALA A 104 10.57 1.85 -9.83
N ALA A 105 9.31 1.71 -9.40
CA ALA A 105 8.29 0.97 -10.14
C ALA A 105 8.08 1.57 -11.55
N TYR A 106 7.98 2.90 -11.66
CA TYR A 106 7.91 3.58 -12.95
C TYR A 106 9.10 3.25 -13.86
N ARG A 107 10.33 3.29 -13.32
CA ARG A 107 11.53 2.94 -14.09
C ARG A 107 11.53 1.50 -14.60
N ARG A 108 10.89 0.57 -13.89
CA ARG A 108 10.73 -0.82 -14.37
C ARG A 108 9.65 -0.94 -15.44
N HIS A 109 8.51 -0.25 -15.28
CA HIS A 109 7.40 -0.31 -16.23
C HIS A 109 7.63 0.43 -17.55
N ARG A 110 8.43 1.52 -17.53
CA ARG A 110 8.71 2.34 -18.73
C ARG A 110 9.56 1.63 -19.80
N GLY A 111 10.03 0.41 -19.54
CA GLY A 111 10.75 -0.40 -20.52
C GLY A 111 9.83 -1.12 -21.51
N SER A 112 8.54 -1.25 -21.20
CA SER A 112 7.51 -1.75 -22.12
C SER A 112 7.02 -0.63 -23.05
N THR A 113 6.49 -1.00 -24.22
CA THR A 113 5.86 -0.06 -25.17
C THR A 113 4.51 0.47 -24.69
N ALA A 114 3.87 -0.17 -23.72
CA ALA A 114 2.60 0.30 -23.15
C ALA A 114 2.78 1.62 -22.39
N VAL A 115 1.78 2.51 -22.48
CA VAL A 115 1.86 3.85 -21.87
C VAL A 115 2.08 3.73 -20.36
N THR A 116 3.09 4.43 -19.84
CA THR A 116 3.33 4.58 -18.41
C THR A 116 3.54 6.04 -18.09
N THR A 117 2.86 6.56 -17.09
CA THR A 117 3.03 7.94 -16.62
C THR A 117 3.37 7.93 -15.14
N PHE A 118 4.23 8.86 -14.72
CA PHE A 118 4.56 9.08 -13.31
C PHE A 118 4.27 10.53 -12.94
N LYS A 119 3.54 10.73 -11.83
CA LYS A 119 3.24 12.04 -11.28
C LYS A 119 3.62 12.09 -9.80
N HIS A 120 4.38 13.11 -9.43
CA HIS A 120 4.76 13.39 -8.06
C HIS A 120 3.99 14.61 -7.55
N PHE A 121 3.27 14.45 -6.44
CA PHE A 121 2.59 15.54 -5.74
C PHE A 121 3.33 15.86 -4.44
N SER A 122 4.03 16.99 -4.43
CA SER A 122 4.72 17.49 -3.24
C SER A 122 3.73 17.89 -2.15
N GLY A 123 4.11 17.73 -0.88
CA GLY A 123 3.34 18.24 0.26
C GLY A 123 2.26 17.30 0.77
N TYR A 124 1.88 16.26 0.02
CA TYR A 124 0.88 15.29 0.45
C TYR A 124 1.48 14.10 1.19
N SER A 125 0.76 13.62 2.20
CA SER A 125 1.07 12.40 2.95
C SER A 125 0.57 11.13 2.24
N HIS A 126 0.66 9.97 2.89
CA HIS A 126 0.05 8.74 2.35
C HIS A 126 -1.48 8.88 2.23
N TRP A 127 -2.08 9.83 2.95
CA TRP A 127 -3.50 10.16 2.91
C TRP A 127 -3.90 11.06 1.72
N LEU A 128 -3.04 11.23 0.71
CA LEU A 128 -3.20 12.18 -0.41
C LEU A 128 -4.58 12.17 -1.09
N ILE A 129 -5.28 11.03 -1.11
CA ILE A 129 -6.59 10.90 -1.77
C ILE A 129 -7.76 11.53 -1.00
N ALA A 130 -7.54 11.90 0.27
CA ALA A 130 -8.57 12.47 1.14
C ALA A 130 -8.01 13.59 2.04
N GLU A 131 -6.79 14.05 1.74
CA GLU A 131 -6.16 15.22 2.34
C GLU A 131 -6.69 16.50 1.67
N PRO A 132 -6.78 17.66 2.36
CA PRO A 132 -7.21 18.90 1.72
C PRO A 132 -6.43 19.20 0.42
N GLY A 133 -7.15 19.51 -0.66
CA GLY A 133 -6.57 19.69 -2.00
C GLY A 133 -6.49 18.41 -2.85
N TRP A 134 -6.99 17.27 -2.33
CA TRP A 134 -7.11 16.01 -3.08
C TRP A 134 -7.86 16.18 -4.41
N GLU A 135 -8.73 17.18 -4.54
CA GLU A 135 -9.46 17.50 -5.76
C GLU A 135 -8.49 17.74 -6.93
N THR A 136 -7.36 18.42 -6.71
CA THR A 136 -6.34 18.62 -7.76
C THR A 136 -5.69 17.30 -8.20
N ILE A 137 -5.57 16.33 -7.29
CA ILE A 137 -5.05 14.99 -7.60
C ILE A 137 -6.09 14.23 -8.41
N ALA A 138 -7.36 14.30 -8.02
CA ALA A 138 -8.47 13.68 -8.74
C ALA A 138 -8.63 14.24 -10.15
N ASP A 139 -8.61 15.57 -10.31
CA ASP A 139 -8.67 16.25 -11.61
C ASP A 139 -7.55 15.78 -12.53
N TYR A 140 -6.32 15.70 -12.01
CA TYR A 140 -5.18 15.19 -12.78
C TYR A 140 -5.39 13.73 -13.23
N CYS A 141 -5.90 12.86 -12.35
CA CYS A 141 -6.21 11.47 -12.69
C CYS A 141 -7.27 11.37 -13.80
N ILE A 142 -8.34 12.16 -13.69
CA ILE A 142 -9.44 12.18 -14.65
C ILE A 142 -8.95 12.69 -16.00
N GLU A 143 -8.25 13.82 -16.02
CA GLU A 143 -7.69 14.39 -17.25
C GLU A 143 -6.72 13.41 -17.91
N TRP A 144 -5.83 12.78 -17.14
CA TRP A 144 -4.91 11.77 -17.65
C TRP A 144 -5.67 10.60 -18.28
N ALA A 145 -6.69 10.07 -17.60
CA ALA A 145 -7.48 8.95 -18.09
C ALA A 145 -8.25 9.30 -19.37
N GLN A 146 -8.87 10.48 -19.43
CA GLN A 146 -9.56 10.97 -20.64
C GLN A 146 -8.60 11.11 -21.83
N ASN A 147 -7.38 11.57 -21.59
CA ASN A 147 -6.35 11.65 -22.63
C ASN A 147 -5.91 10.26 -23.12
N GLN A 148 -6.01 9.20 -22.30
CA GLN A 148 -5.72 7.83 -22.73
C GLN A 148 -6.86 7.22 -23.55
N LEU A 149 -8.11 7.53 -23.19
CA LEU A 149 -9.30 6.92 -23.80
C LEU A 149 -9.73 7.60 -25.11
N GLY A 150 -9.12 8.73 -25.47
CA GLY A 150 -9.60 9.60 -26.54
C GLY A 150 -10.83 10.37 -26.05
N ARG A 151 -10.60 11.62 -25.66
CA ARG A 151 -11.61 12.52 -25.04
C ARG A 151 -13.00 12.36 -25.66
N PHE A 152 -14.02 12.20 -24.82
CA PHE A 152 -15.43 12.37 -25.20
C PHE A 152 -15.79 13.86 -25.17
#